data_AF-A0A2V6VAC4-F1
#
_entry.id   AF-A0A2V6VAC4-F1
#
_cell.length_a   1.000
_cell.length_b   1.000
_cell.length_c   1.000
_cell.angle_alpha   90.00
_cell.angle_beta   90.00
_cell.angle_gamma   90.00
#
_symmetry.space_group_name_H-M   'P 1'
#
loop_
_entity.id
_entity.type
_entity.pdbx_description
1 polymer ?
#
loop_
_entity_poly.entity_id
_entity_poly.type
_entity_poly.pdbx_seq_one_letter_code
_entity_poly.pdbx_strand_id
1 'polypeptide(L)' 'IKKVMSEPRDGPPLVLVTHGSVVTDLTGLNVRMGEFVVLGRGADGAYSVAGRLYVE' A
#
# COMPACT_ATOMS: atom_id res chain seq x y z
N ILE A 1 2.52 -19.66 -13.35
CA ILE A 1 2.73 -18.33 -12.70
C ILE A 1 1.41 -17.59 -12.40
N LYS A 2 0.43 -17.50 -13.32
CA LYS A 2 -0.85 -16.78 -13.09
C LYS A 2 -1.74 -17.28 -11.93
N LYS A 3 -1.61 -18.53 -11.48
CA LYS A 3 -2.51 -19.14 -10.48
C LYS A 3 -2.24 -18.70 -9.02
N VAL A 4 -1.09 -18.07 -8.74
CA VAL A 4 -0.67 -17.70 -7.37
C VAL A 4 -1.23 -16.34 -6.93
N MET A 5 -1.80 -15.55 -7.85
CA MET A 5 -2.27 -14.18 -7.57
C MET A 5 -3.75 -14.07 -7.18
N SER A 6 -4.49 -15.18 -7.23
CA SER A 6 -5.96 -15.20 -7.07
C SER A 6 -6.46 -15.65 -5.71
N GLU A 7 -5.58 -15.95 -4.75
CA GLU A 7 -6.01 -16.23 -3.38
C GLU A 7 -5.93 -14.94 -2.55
N PRO A 8 -7.04 -14.48 -1.93
CA PRO A 8 -6.99 -13.53 -0.84
C PRO A 8 -6.13 -14.17 0.24
N ARG A 9 -4.91 -13.66 0.44
CA ARG A 9 -4.10 -14.09 1.56
C ARG A 9 -4.66 -13.37 2.78
N ASP A 10 -5.38 -14.10 3.63
CA ASP A 10 -5.61 -13.77 5.05
C ASP A 10 -4.26 -13.81 5.81
N GLY A 11 -3.29 -13.08 5.28
CA GLY A 11 -1.94 -12.99 5.80
C GLY A 11 -1.79 -11.78 6.72
N PRO A 12 -0.73 -11.75 7.52
CA PRO A 12 -0.43 -10.60 8.36
C PRO A 12 -0.26 -9.33 7.50
N PRO A 13 -0.52 -8.14 8.06
CA PRO A 13 -0.27 -6.88 7.36
C PRO A 13 1.16 -6.79 6.84
N LEU A 14 1.32 -6.36 5.58
CA LEU A 14 2.61 -6.09 4.97
C LEU A 14 3.01 -4.63 5.24
N VAL A 15 4.24 -4.42 5.71
CA VAL A 15 4.84 -3.08 5.82
C VAL A 15 5.98 -2.97 4.82
N LEU A 16 5.91 -1.98 3.94
CA LEU A 16 6.97 -1.63 2.99
C LEU A 16 7.58 -0.29 3.41
N VAL A 17 8.87 -0.30 3.76
CA VAL A 17 9.65 0.92 3.99
C VAL A 17 10.47 1.20 2.73
N THR A 18 10.24 2.35 2.12
CA THR A 18 10.84 2.72 0.83
C THR A 18 10.98 4.23 0.69
N HIS A 19 11.47 4.67 -0.46
CA HIS A 19 11.61 6.08 -0.81
C HIS A 19 10.27 6.69 -1.24
N GLY A 20 10.14 8.01 -1.05
CA GLY A 20 8.94 8.76 -1.43
C GLY A 20 8.55 8.58 -2.91
N SER A 21 9.52 8.45 -3.82
CA SER A 21 9.26 8.19 -5.24
C SER A 21 8.48 6.89 -5.47
N VAL A 22 8.85 5.81 -4.79
CA VAL A 22 8.16 4.52 -4.90
C VAL A 22 6.75 4.61 -4.32
N VAL A 23 6.56 5.37 -3.24
CA VAL A 23 5.21 5.63 -2.69
C VAL A 23 4.37 6.42 -3.69
N THR A 24 4.95 7.43 -4.34
CA THR A 24 4.28 8.22 -5.38
C THR A 24 3.89 7.36 -6.59
N ASP A 25 4.78 6.48 -7.06
CA ASP A 25 4.46 5.60 -8.19
C ASP A 25 3.34 4.61 -7.87
N LEU A 26 3.29 4.10 -6.63
CA LEU A 26 2.28 3.13 -6.19
C LEU A 26 0.91 3.76 -5.85
N THR A 27 0.89 5.02 -5.44
CA THR A 27 -0.30 5.63 -4.82
C THR A 27 -0.73 6.95 -5.44
N GLY A 28 0.11 7.57 -6.26
CA GLY A 28 -0.05 8.94 -6.76
C GLY A 28 0.17 10.02 -5.70
N LEU A 29 0.52 9.67 -4.47
CA LEU A 29 0.69 10.61 -3.37
C LEU A 29 2.12 11.12 -3.26
N ASN A 30 2.27 12.43 -3.03
CA ASN A 30 3.52 12.99 -2.52
C ASN A 30 3.47 12.96 -0.98
N VAL A 31 4.43 12.26 -0.37
CA VAL A 31 4.45 11.95 1.07
C VAL A 31 5.65 12.56 1.76
N ARG A 32 5.47 12.92 3.04
CA ARG A 32 6.58 13.40 3.87
C ARG A 32 7.44 12.24 4.36
N MET A 33 8.69 12.53 4.72
CA MET A 33 9.51 11.56 5.46
C MET A 33 8.82 11.19 6.78
N GLY A 34 8.68 9.90 7.04
CA GLY A 34 8.00 9.37 8.23
C GLY A 34 6.48 9.30 8.13
N GLU A 35 5.87 9.70 7.00
CA GLU A 35 4.45 9.53 6.77
C GLU A 35 4.10 8.08 6.37
N PHE A 36 3.05 7.54 6.97
CA PHE A 36 2.48 6.24 6.63
C PHE A 36 1.30 6.41 5.67
N VAL A 37 1.27 5.60 4.61
CA VAL A 37 0.11 5.43 3.72
C VAL A 37 -0.41 4.02 3.90
N VAL A 38 -1.69 3.89 4.23
CA VAL A 38 -2.37 2.60 4.38
C VAL A 38 -3.12 2.30 3.09
N LEU A 39 -2.84 1.14 2.50
CA LEU A 39 -3.54 0.66 1.31
C LEU A 39 -4.54 -0.43 1.69
N GLY A 40 -5.78 -0.25 1.26
CA GLY A 40 -6.82 -1.27 1.30
C GLY A 40 -6.85 -2.03 -0.03
N ARG A 41 -7.14 -3.34 0.02
CA ARG A 41 -7.36 -4.14 -1.18
C ARG A 41 -8.87 -4.29 -1.43
N GLY A 42 -9.31 -3.89 -2.61
CA GLY A 42 -10.68 -4.09 -3.08
C GLY A 42 -10.97 -5.55 -3.44
N ALA A 43 -12.25 -5.89 -3.61
CA ALA A 43 -12.68 -7.23 -4.01
C ALA A 43 -12.16 -7.65 -5.40
N ASP A 44 -11.84 -6.68 -6.25
CA ASP A 44 -11.21 -6.84 -7.56
C ASP A 44 -9.68 -7.06 -7.48
N GLY A 45 -9.12 -7.00 -6.27
CA GLY A 45 -7.69 -7.11 -6.02
C GLY A 45 -6.89 -5.84 -6.28
N ALA A 46 -7.55 -4.73 -6.66
CA ALA A 46 -6.90 -3.44 -6.78
C ALA A 46 -6.59 -2.88 -5.38
N TYR A 47 -5.50 -2.11 -5.28
CA TYR A 47 -5.16 -1.39 -4.06
C TYR A 47 -5.60 0.07 -4.19
N SER A 48 -6.19 0.60 -3.13
CA SER A 48 -6.55 2.01 -3.01
C SER A 48 -6.12 2.56 -1.66
N VAL A 49 -5.93 3.88 -1.59
CA VAL A 49 -5.57 4.55 -0.34
C VAL A 49 -6.73 4.47 0.64
N ALA A 50 -6.52 3.81 1.77
CA ALA A 50 -7.48 3.71 2.86
C ALA A 50 -7.25 4.77 3.95
N GLY A 51 -6.01 5.26 4.08
CA GLY A 51 -5.68 6.29 5.07
C GLY A 51 -4.24 6.78 4.99
N ARG A 52 -3.97 7.87 5.70
CA ARG A 52 -2.65 8.48 5.85
C ARG A 52 -2.43 8.85 7.32
N LEU A 53 -1.22 8.66 7.82
CA LEU A 53 -0.85 9.01 9.19
C LEU A 53 0.53 9.66 9.19
N TYR A 54 0.60 10.85 9.75
CA TYR A 54 1.83 11.54 10.07
C TYR A 54 1.76 11.95 11.53
N VAL A 55 2.84 11.69 12.29
CA VAL A 55 2.96 12.09 13.69
C VAL A 55 4.06 13.15 13.75
N GLU A 56 3.77 14.27 14.41
CA GLU A 56 4.73 15.36 14.65
C GLU A 56 5.77 15.01 15.71
#